data_AF-A0A4Q7P803-F1
#
_entry.id   AF-A0A4Q7P803-F1
#
_cell.length_a   1.000
_cell.length_b   1.000
_cell.length_c   1.000
_cell.angle_alpha   90.00
_cell.angle_beta   90.00
_cell.angle_gamma   90.00
#
_symmetry.space_group_name_H-M   'P 1'
#
loop_
_entity.id
_entity.type
_entity.pdbx_description
1 polymer ?
#
loop_
_entity_poly.entity_id
_entity_poly.type
_entity_poly.pdbx_seq_one_letter_code
_entity_poly.pdbx_strand_id
1 'polypeptide(L)'
;MKLSISKNVHLVEPGDFEPTDHWYPQVLNSNIHPLVAYFLNLSHEQMVERYHRLHPSSDADAIMEILKYQPQYFKWAGTDLMHVTNLEGNRRLTVIETNSCPSGQKSMPLLDLNVEQGGYKRLIEKTFKPLVDNGKEEGSLAVIYDKNPMENIGYAATIADIFGENVYLAKFEKNDQDPPAKFFDNKLCIKNEKEAWTPIRAAFRYVTQEPWTRIPKNSKTLLLNPIEACLAGGRNKEVASLAYDEFNEQFTQRGIQIFTPETYRNVSYQDLPHYFEKLGGSMVIKVPDSNAGQGVYTIISKKELDEALGKISAKDRYLVQQLIHSNYSKGLDPEKSWYHVGTIPDNKGRSFAFDLRLMMHATEEGIRPLAVYSRRSRFPLNQNLPENMNSWEVYGTNLSIKGEDGWTYADERLMLFDIRNFGQLGLGIDELIKGFVQSAMAVYAIDQNAIKTFGDKRSNL
;
A
#
# COMPACT_ATOMS: atom_id res chain seq x y z
N MET A 1 1.60 18.90 -23.91
CA MET A 1 0.77 20.08 -23.53
C MET A 1 0.39 19.86 -22.07
N LYS A 2 0.67 20.77 -21.11
CA LYS A 2 0.21 20.55 -19.72
C LYS A 2 -1.30 20.39 -19.77
N LEU A 3 -1.81 19.19 -19.54
CA LEU A 3 -3.25 18.94 -19.51
C LEU A 3 -3.83 19.92 -18.51
N SER A 4 -4.56 20.92 -19.01
CA SER A 4 -5.28 21.87 -18.19
C SER A 4 -6.36 21.06 -17.50
N ILE A 5 -6.07 20.59 -16.29
CA ILE A 5 -7.01 19.81 -15.49
C ILE A 5 -8.24 20.68 -15.31
N SER A 6 -9.30 20.38 -16.06
CA SER A 6 -10.61 20.98 -15.86
C SER A 6 -11.00 20.74 -14.41
N LYS A 7 -11.72 21.70 -13.82
CA LYS A 7 -12.00 21.72 -12.38
C LYS A 7 -12.65 20.41 -11.88
N ASN A 8 -13.38 19.70 -12.75
CA ASN A 8 -14.20 18.55 -12.37
C ASN A 8 -13.92 17.29 -13.22
N VAL A 9 -13.97 17.37 -14.55
CA VAL A 9 -13.83 16.21 -15.47
C VAL A 9 -12.94 16.55 -16.65
N HIS A 10 -12.04 15.64 -17.02
CA HIS A 10 -11.17 15.81 -18.16
C HIS A 10 -11.26 14.58 -19.07
N LEU A 11 -11.32 14.80 -20.38
CA LEU A 11 -11.26 13.72 -21.36
C LEU A 11 -9.80 13.53 -21.76
N VAL A 12 -9.27 12.33 -21.55
CA VAL A 12 -7.90 11.96 -21.90
C VAL A 12 -7.94 11.12 -23.18
N GLU A 13 -7.15 11.50 -24.17
CA GLU A 13 -7.11 10.89 -25.50
C GLU A 13 -5.89 9.97 -25.66
N PRO A 14 -5.92 8.98 -26.57
CA PRO A 14 -4.74 8.22 -26.94
C PRO A 14 -3.64 9.16 -27.47
N GLY A 15 -2.42 9.03 -26.93
CA GLY A 15 -1.26 9.87 -27.22
C GLY A 15 -0.97 10.93 -26.16
N ASP A 16 -1.82 11.09 -25.14
CA ASP A 16 -1.67 12.13 -24.11
C ASP A 16 -0.65 11.80 -23.00
N PHE A 17 -0.03 10.62 -23.02
CA PHE A 17 0.93 10.24 -21.98
C PHE A 17 2.23 11.07 -22.09
N GLU A 18 2.47 11.92 -21.10
CA GLU A 18 3.68 12.76 -21.04
C GLU A 18 4.50 12.39 -19.79
N PRO A 19 5.71 11.80 -19.95
CA PRO A 19 6.45 11.27 -18.80
C PRO A 19 6.74 12.32 -17.72
N THR A 20 7.05 13.56 -18.11
CA THR A 20 7.35 14.64 -17.17
C THR A 20 6.18 15.01 -16.25
N ASP A 21 4.94 14.63 -16.61
CA ASP A 21 3.74 14.93 -15.85
C ASP A 21 3.36 13.81 -14.86
N HIS A 22 3.98 12.63 -14.96
CA HIS A 22 3.55 11.40 -14.25
C HIS A 22 4.63 10.76 -13.38
N TRP A 23 5.88 11.19 -13.51
CA TRP A 23 7.03 10.68 -12.77
C TRP A 23 7.69 11.78 -11.96
N TYR A 24 8.27 11.45 -10.80
CA TYR A 24 9.14 12.41 -10.14
C TYR A 24 10.36 12.71 -11.02
N PRO A 25 10.85 13.96 -11.09
CA PRO A 25 12.03 14.30 -11.90
C PRO A 25 13.25 13.43 -11.60
N GLN A 26 13.46 13.08 -10.33
CA GLN A 26 14.54 12.17 -9.92
C GLN A 26 14.38 10.73 -10.43
N VAL A 27 13.16 10.28 -10.68
CA VAL A 27 12.86 8.94 -11.21
C VAL A 27 13.20 8.87 -12.69
N LEU A 28 12.80 9.87 -13.48
CA LEU A 28 13.15 9.97 -14.91
C LEU A 28 14.67 10.00 -15.15
N ASN A 29 15.42 10.55 -14.18
CA ASN A 29 16.88 10.65 -14.24
C ASN A 29 17.59 9.52 -13.47
N SER A 30 16.90 8.43 -13.16
CA SER A 30 17.46 7.30 -12.42
C SER A 30 17.44 6.01 -13.24
N ASN A 31 18.40 5.14 -12.98
CA ASN A 31 18.44 3.80 -13.52
C ASN A 31 18.12 2.81 -12.41
N ILE A 32 17.20 1.88 -12.68
CA ILE A 32 16.85 0.81 -11.75
C ILE A 32 18.09 0.01 -11.34
N HIS A 33 18.18 -0.37 -10.06
CA HIS A 33 19.26 -1.25 -9.61
C HIS A 33 19.11 -2.64 -10.25
N PRO A 34 20.19 -3.26 -10.80
CA PRO A 34 20.08 -4.54 -11.53
C PRO A 34 19.43 -5.69 -10.73
N LEU A 35 19.73 -5.78 -9.42
CA LEU A 35 19.10 -6.78 -8.55
C LEU A 35 17.58 -6.59 -8.44
N VAL A 36 17.10 -5.34 -8.43
CA VAL A 36 15.68 -5.02 -8.35
C VAL A 36 15.00 -5.32 -9.68
N ALA A 37 15.64 -4.98 -10.80
CA ALA A 37 15.17 -5.38 -12.13
C ALA A 37 15.06 -6.91 -12.25
N TYR A 38 16.06 -7.64 -11.76
CA TYR A 38 16.06 -9.10 -11.74
C TYR A 38 14.92 -9.65 -10.86
N PHE A 39 14.75 -9.13 -9.64
CA PHE A 39 13.65 -9.48 -8.74
C PHE A 39 12.27 -9.35 -9.40
N LEU A 40 12.02 -8.24 -10.10
CA LEU A 40 10.73 -7.99 -10.77
C LEU A 40 10.44 -8.94 -11.93
N ASN A 41 11.45 -9.67 -12.42
CA ASN A 41 11.36 -10.63 -13.52
C ASN A 41 11.47 -12.10 -13.07
N LEU A 42 11.72 -12.39 -11.78
CA LEU A 42 11.79 -13.77 -11.28
C LEU A 42 10.46 -14.50 -11.51
N SER A 43 10.51 -15.76 -11.95
CA SER A 43 9.33 -16.66 -11.99
C SER A 43 8.84 -17.02 -10.59
N HIS A 44 7.60 -17.50 -10.47
CA HIS A 44 7.09 -18.01 -9.20
C HIS A 44 7.91 -19.20 -8.70
N GLU A 45 8.32 -20.09 -9.60
CA GLU A 45 9.16 -21.25 -9.30
C GLU A 45 10.49 -20.82 -8.69
N GLN A 46 11.18 -19.85 -9.28
CA GLN A 46 12.43 -19.32 -8.71
C GLN A 46 12.22 -18.68 -7.33
N MET A 47 11.13 -17.95 -7.13
CA MET A 47 10.82 -17.33 -5.84
C MET A 47 10.50 -18.37 -4.76
N VAL A 48 9.66 -19.37 -5.09
CA VAL A 48 9.26 -20.46 -4.18
C VAL A 48 10.46 -21.29 -3.78
N GLU A 49 11.25 -21.76 -4.74
CA GLU A 49 12.45 -22.56 -4.47
C GLU A 49 13.45 -21.81 -3.60
N ARG A 50 13.68 -20.52 -3.90
CA ARG A 50 14.60 -19.70 -3.10
C ARG A 50 14.06 -19.45 -1.70
N TYR A 51 12.77 -19.15 -1.55
CA TYR A 51 12.13 -18.94 -0.26
C TYR A 51 12.17 -20.21 0.59
N HIS A 52 11.76 -21.35 0.03
CA HIS A 52 11.74 -22.64 0.71
C HIS A 52 13.16 -23.07 1.16
N ARG A 53 14.18 -22.85 0.32
CA ARG A 53 15.58 -23.11 0.70
C ARG A 53 16.03 -22.33 1.94
N LEU A 54 15.56 -21.09 2.08
CA LEU A 54 15.89 -20.22 3.22
C LEU A 54 14.99 -20.47 4.45
N HIS A 55 13.86 -21.16 4.26
CA HIS A 55 12.94 -21.54 5.32
C HIS A 55 12.54 -23.01 5.14
N PRO A 56 13.42 -23.98 5.49
CA PRO A 56 13.21 -25.39 5.18
C PRO A 56 11.93 -26.00 5.76
N SER A 57 11.33 -25.37 6.77
CA SER A 57 10.06 -25.77 7.37
C SER A 57 8.82 -25.33 6.59
N SER A 58 8.97 -24.43 5.61
CA SER A 58 7.85 -23.92 4.81
C SER A 58 7.40 -24.93 3.76
N ASP A 59 6.11 -24.97 3.47
CA ASP A 59 5.53 -25.77 2.41
C ASP A 59 5.63 -25.03 1.06
N ALA A 60 6.45 -25.56 0.15
CA ALA A 60 6.67 -24.98 -1.17
C ALA A 60 5.40 -24.98 -2.05
N ASP A 61 4.56 -26.01 -1.94
CA ASP A 61 3.32 -26.13 -2.71
C ASP A 61 2.31 -25.09 -2.24
N ALA A 62 2.20 -24.88 -0.92
CA ALA A 62 1.33 -23.84 -0.36
C ALA A 62 1.76 -22.42 -0.79
N ILE A 63 3.08 -22.14 -0.82
CA ILE A 63 3.57 -20.85 -1.32
C ILE A 63 3.25 -20.71 -2.81
N MET A 64 3.47 -21.76 -3.60
CA MET A 64 3.16 -21.76 -5.02
C MET A 64 1.67 -21.51 -5.28
N GLU A 65 0.78 -22.15 -4.52
CA GLU A 65 -0.67 -21.91 -4.59
C GLU A 65 -1.01 -20.43 -4.33
N ILE A 66 -0.42 -19.83 -3.30
CA ILE A 66 -0.62 -18.41 -2.96
C ILE A 66 -0.08 -17.49 -4.07
N LEU A 67 1.09 -17.78 -4.64
CA LEU A 67 1.65 -16.96 -5.71
C LEU A 67 0.84 -17.09 -7.02
N LYS A 68 0.33 -18.28 -7.34
CA LYS A 68 -0.54 -18.52 -8.50
C LYS A 68 -2.00 -18.11 -8.29
N TYR A 69 -2.38 -17.78 -7.05
CA TYR A 69 -3.71 -17.32 -6.72
C TYR A 69 -4.10 -16.09 -7.56
N GLN A 70 -5.33 -16.09 -8.05
CA GLN A 70 -5.92 -14.94 -8.75
C GLN A 70 -7.02 -14.32 -7.89
N PRO A 71 -6.72 -13.22 -7.17
CA PRO A 71 -7.68 -12.53 -6.32
C PRO A 71 -8.98 -12.16 -7.05
N GLN A 72 -10.11 -12.29 -6.36
CA GLN A 72 -11.43 -11.95 -6.91
C GLN A 72 -11.78 -10.47 -6.70
N TYR A 73 -11.43 -9.96 -5.52
CA TYR A 73 -11.71 -8.60 -5.08
C TYR A 73 -10.43 -7.77 -5.01
N PHE A 74 -9.32 -8.31 -4.53
CA PHE A 74 -8.13 -7.55 -4.18
C PHE A 74 -6.98 -7.72 -5.20
N LYS A 75 -7.19 -7.20 -6.41
CA LYS A 75 -6.31 -7.44 -7.58
C LYS A 75 -5.12 -6.49 -7.70
N TRP A 76 -5.14 -5.35 -7.03
CA TRP A 76 -4.03 -4.39 -7.01
C TRP A 76 -3.78 -3.91 -5.59
N ALA A 77 -2.59 -4.18 -5.05
CA ALA A 77 -2.31 -3.99 -3.63
C ALA A 77 -0.92 -3.39 -3.39
N GLY A 78 -0.76 -2.70 -2.26
CA GLY A 78 0.55 -2.29 -1.78
C GLY A 78 0.69 -2.56 -0.29
N THR A 79 1.77 -3.25 0.07
CA THR A 79 2.06 -3.63 1.46
C THR A 79 3.20 -2.76 1.98
N ASP A 80 3.09 -2.27 3.20
CA ASP A 80 4.19 -1.62 3.94
C ASP A 80 4.84 -2.70 4.77
N LEU A 81 6.14 -2.87 4.57
CA LEU A 81 6.97 -3.77 5.33
C LEU A 81 8.03 -2.97 6.11
N MET A 82 8.44 -3.48 7.27
CA MET A 82 9.63 -2.98 7.96
C MET A 82 10.64 -4.11 8.12
N HIS A 83 11.91 -3.81 7.88
CA HIS A 83 13.01 -4.76 8.10
C HIS A 83 13.43 -4.69 9.57
N VAL A 84 13.22 -5.79 10.28
CA VAL A 84 13.40 -5.87 11.72
C VAL A 84 14.36 -6.98 12.11
N THR A 85 14.97 -6.85 13.28
CA THR A 85 15.80 -7.86 13.91
C THR A 85 15.40 -8.04 15.37
N ASN A 86 15.60 -9.24 15.92
CA ASN A 86 15.50 -9.48 17.37
C ASN A 86 16.90 -9.51 18.01
N LEU A 87 16.98 -9.82 19.32
CA LEU A 87 18.26 -9.86 20.05
C LEU A 87 19.19 -10.99 19.63
N GLU A 88 18.65 -12.09 19.10
CA GLU A 88 19.45 -13.20 18.54
C GLU A 88 20.01 -12.85 17.15
N GLY A 89 19.68 -11.68 16.59
CA GLY A 89 20.11 -11.25 15.26
C GLY A 89 19.28 -11.83 14.12
N ASN A 90 18.14 -12.47 14.42
CA ASN A 90 17.25 -13.01 13.40
C ASN A 90 16.50 -11.86 12.73
N ARG A 91 16.67 -11.74 11.41
CA ARG A 91 16.03 -10.70 10.61
C ARG A 91 14.72 -11.18 10.01
N ARG A 92 13.71 -10.31 10.01
CA ARG A 92 12.40 -10.54 9.38
C ARG A 92 11.90 -9.28 8.67
N LEU A 93 11.06 -9.48 7.67
CA LEU A 93 10.23 -8.42 7.12
C LEU A 93 8.85 -8.55 7.73
N THR A 94 8.40 -7.50 8.40
CA THR A 94 7.11 -7.48 9.09
C THR A 94 6.10 -6.63 8.36
N VAL A 95 4.88 -7.15 8.17
CA VAL A 95 3.76 -6.45 7.54
C VAL A 95 3.18 -5.43 8.52
N ILE A 96 3.15 -4.16 8.10
CA ILE A 96 2.60 -3.05 8.89
C ILE A 96 1.16 -2.73 8.45
N GLU A 97 0.92 -2.69 7.15
CA GLU A 97 -0.40 -2.51 6.55
C GLU A 97 -0.42 -2.92 5.07
N THR A 98 -1.60 -3.25 4.54
CA THR A 98 -1.83 -3.58 3.13
C THR A 98 -2.97 -2.71 2.59
N ASN A 99 -2.77 -2.09 1.42
CA ASN A 99 -3.59 -1.01 0.89
C ASN A 99 -4.17 -1.32 -0.50
N SER A 100 -5.45 -0.99 -0.73
CA SER A 100 -6.19 -1.31 -1.97
C SER A 100 -6.27 -0.22 -3.04
N CYS A 101 -5.56 0.90 -2.87
CA CYS A 101 -5.25 1.88 -3.91
C CYS A 101 -3.86 2.45 -3.59
N PRO A 102 -2.80 1.64 -3.71
CA PRO A 102 -1.45 2.07 -3.35
C PRO A 102 -0.94 3.15 -4.30
N SER A 103 -0.24 4.13 -3.74
CA SER A 103 0.61 5.06 -4.49
C SER A 103 1.97 4.43 -4.68
N GLY A 104 2.66 4.72 -5.79
CA GLY A 104 4.07 4.36 -5.87
C GLY A 104 4.68 4.27 -7.26
N GLN A 105 3.88 4.27 -8.33
CA GLN A 105 4.43 4.16 -9.68
C GLN A 105 5.38 5.33 -9.95
N LYS A 106 4.94 6.56 -9.68
CA LYS A 106 5.78 7.77 -9.78
C LYS A 106 7.11 7.75 -9.00
N SER A 107 7.32 6.78 -8.10
CA SER A 107 8.51 6.57 -7.27
C SER A 107 9.38 5.38 -7.72
N MET A 108 9.03 4.69 -8.79
CA MET A 108 9.73 3.50 -9.29
C MET A 108 10.51 3.84 -10.57
N PRO A 109 11.85 3.67 -10.60
CA PRO A 109 12.63 3.78 -11.84
C PRO A 109 12.08 2.86 -12.94
N LEU A 110 12.15 3.30 -14.20
CA LEU A 110 11.69 2.50 -15.33
C LEU A 110 12.49 1.20 -15.44
N LEU A 111 11.78 0.10 -15.71
CA LEU A 111 12.39 -1.20 -16.01
C LEU A 111 13.04 -1.24 -17.39
N ASP A 112 12.38 -0.59 -18.35
CA ASP A 112 12.83 -0.40 -19.72
C ASP A 112 12.65 1.08 -20.06
N LEU A 113 13.75 1.74 -20.41
CA LEU A 113 13.76 3.17 -20.73
C LEU A 113 13.00 3.49 -22.02
N ASN A 114 12.76 2.51 -22.89
CA ASN A 114 11.96 2.67 -24.10
C ASN A 114 10.44 2.56 -23.85
N VAL A 115 10.05 2.18 -22.63
CA VAL A 115 8.65 2.05 -22.22
C VAL A 115 8.35 3.12 -21.19
N GLU A 116 8.07 4.34 -21.66
CA GLU A 116 7.93 5.52 -20.80
C GLU A 116 6.74 5.45 -19.81
N GLN A 117 5.71 4.67 -20.15
CA GLN A 117 4.59 4.35 -19.28
C GLN A 117 4.97 3.39 -18.13
N GLY A 118 6.12 2.73 -18.20
CA GLY A 118 6.71 1.91 -17.13
C GLY A 118 5.72 0.97 -16.43
N GLY A 119 5.63 1.10 -15.11
CA GLY A 119 4.74 0.28 -14.29
C GLY A 119 3.25 0.58 -14.43
N TYR A 120 2.86 1.76 -14.94
CA TYR A 120 1.46 2.03 -15.31
C TYR A 120 1.02 1.03 -16.38
N LYS A 121 1.80 0.91 -17.46
CA LYS A 121 1.52 -0.01 -18.57
C LYS A 121 1.40 -1.44 -18.11
N ARG A 122 2.35 -1.91 -17.28
CA ARG A 122 2.33 -3.29 -16.73
C ARG A 122 1.04 -3.58 -15.96
N LEU A 123 0.57 -2.66 -15.11
CA LEU A 123 -0.67 -2.83 -14.37
C LEU A 123 -1.88 -2.85 -15.29
N ILE A 124 -1.95 -1.92 -16.24
CA ILE A 124 -3.11 -1.81 -17.12
C ILE A 124 -3.17 -3.01 -18.07
N GLU A 125 -2.08 -3.35 -18.76
CA GLU A 125 -2.06 -4.46 -19.74
C GLU A 125 -2.29 -5.83 -19.11
N LYS A 126 -1.70 -6.09 -17.94
CA LYS A 126 -1.70 -7.44 -17.33
C LYS A 126 -2.80 -7.64 -16.29
N THR A 127 -3.48 -6.58 -15.85
CA THR A 127 -4.54 -6.66 -14.84
C THR A 127 -5.81 -5.97 -15.28
N PHE A 128 -5.79 -4.67 -15.58
CA PHE A 128 -7.03 -3.95 -15.85
C PHE A 128 -7.65 -4.36 -17.19
N LYS A 129 -6.86 -4.43 -18.26
CA LYS A 129 -7.33 -4.77 -19.60
C LYS A 129 -8.00 -6.15 -19.67
N PRO A 130 -7.41 -7.25 -19.14
CA PRO A 130 -8.08 -8.54 -19.12
C PRO A 130 -9.42 -8.52 -18.35
N LEU A 131 -9.56 -7.69 -17.32
CA LEU A 131 -10.85 -7.56 -16.61
C LEU A 131 -11.90 -6.84 -17.44
N VAL A 132 -11.50 -5.79 -18.17
CA VAL A 132 -12.40 -5.03 -19.05
C VAL A 132 -12.82 -5.88 -20.24
N ASP A 133 -11.88 -6.56 -20.89
CA ASP A 133 -12.13 -7.40 -22.08
C ASP A 133 -13.08 -8.58 -21.76
N ASN A 134 -13.01 -9.13 -20.54
CA ASN A 134 -13.91 -10.17 -20.07
C ASN A 134 -15.24 -9.63 -19.51
N GLY A 135 -15.37 -8.30 -19.37
CA GLY A 135 -16.58 -7.64 -18.91
C GLY A 135 -17.64 -7.58 -20.01
N LYS A 136 -18.92 -7.68 -19.62
CA LYS A 136 -20.06 -7.61 -20.55
C LYS A 136 -20.75 -6.25 -20.59
N GLU A 137 -20.30 -5.34 -19.72
CA GLU A 137 -20.91 -4.03 -19.56
C GLU A 137 -20.52 -3.09 -20.70
N GLU A 138 -21.49 -2.35 -21.22
CA GLU A 138 -21.27 -1.28 -22.19
C GLU A 138 -21.09 0.08 -21.51
N GLY A 139 -20.50 1.03 -22.24
CA GLY A 139 -20.20 2.38 -21.77
C GLY A 139 -18.75 2.79 -22.03
N SER A 140 -18.33 3.92 -21.48
CA SER A 140 -16.97 4.45 -21.63
C SER A 140 -16.02 3.97 -20.52
N LEU A 141 -14.73 4.28 -20.64
CA LEU A 141 -13.74 4.06 -19.59
C LEU A 141 -13.57 5.30 -18.72
N ALA A 142 -13.19 5.10 -17.46
CA ALA A 142 -12.88 6.20 -16.56
C ALA A 142 -11.72 5.91 -15.59
N VAL A 143 -11.15 7.00 -15.07
CA VAL A 143 -10.36 7.02 -13.85
C VAL A 143 -11.07 7.92 -12.85
N ILE A 144 -11.43 7.40 -11.69
CA ILE A 144 -12.03 8.19 -10.60
C ILE A 144 -11.04 8.32 -9.45
N TYR A 145 -10.83 9.53 -8.94
CA TYR A 145 -9.79 9.79 -7.93
C TYR A 145 -10.16 10.90 -6.95
N ASP A 146 -9.63 10.85 -5.73
CA ASP A 146 -9.83 11.91 -4.73
C ASP A 146 -8.54 12.59 -4.24
N LYS A 147 -7.38 12.12 -4.71
CA LYS A 147 -6.06 12.71 -4.44
C LYS A 147 -5.03 12.24 -5.47
N ASN A 148 -3.83 12.79 -5.40
CA ASN A 148 -2.67 12.36 -6.21
C ASN A 148 -2.93 12.43 -7.73
N PRO A 149 -3.24 13.62 -8.29
CA PRO A 149 -3.53 13.77 -9.71
C PRO A 149 -2.41 13.27 -10.62
N MET A 150 -1.14 13.42 -10.21
CA MET A 150 0.04 12.95 -10.98
C MET A 150 -0.07 11.48 -11.43
N GLU A 151 -0.31 10.54 -10.50
CA GLU A 151 -0.45 9.13 -10.89
C GLU A 151 -1.78 8.86 -11.62
N ASN A 152 -2.85 9.56 -11.27
CA ASN A 152 -4.17 9.32 -11.85
C ASN A 152 -4.28 9.77 -13.30
N ILE A 153 -3.63 10.87 -13.66
CA ILE A 153 -3.49 11.28 -15.06
C ILE A 153 -2.64 10.25 -15.81
N GLY A 154 -1.53 9.79 -15.20
CA GLY A 154 -0.69 8.73 -15.78
C GLY A 154 -1.46 7.43 -16.04
N TYR A 155 -2.31 6.99 -15.10
CA TYR A 155 -3.21 5.85 -15.31
C TYR A 155 -4.22 6.13 -16.43
N ALA A 156 -4.86 7.30 -16.46
CA ALA A 156 -5.85 7.63 -17.48
C ALA A 156 -5.25 7.64 -18.89
N ALA A 157 -4.10 8.30 -19.08
CA ALA A 157 -3.38 8.36 -20.36
C ALA A 157 -2.91 6.96 -20.79
N THR A 158 -2.36 6.17 -19.86
CA THR A 158 -1.97 4.79 -20.15
C THR A 158 -3.16 3.91 -20.56
N ILE A 159 -4.31 4.09 -19.91
CA ILE A 159 -5.55 3.39 -20.30
C ILE A 159 -5.99 3.84 -21.71
N ALA A 160 -5.97 5.14 -22.00
CA ALA A 160 -6.35 5.64 -23.32
C ALA A 160 -5.48 5.04 -24.43
N ASP A 161 -4.16 5.01 -24.22
CA ASP A 161 -3.19 4.42 -25.17
C ASP A 161 -3.43 2.92 -25.41
N ILE A 162 -3.66 2.15 -24.33
CA ILE A 162 -3.80 0.68 -24.42
C ILE A 162 -5.12 0.27 -25.06
N PHE A 163 -6.19 1.02 -24.81
CA PHE A 163 -7.51 0.71 -25.36
C PHE A 163 -7.78 1.40 -26.70
N GLY A 164 -7.00 2.42 -27.06
CA GLY A 164 -7.22 3.20 -28.28
C GLY A 164 -8.53 4.00 -28.25
N GLU A 165 -9.00 4.40 -27.08
CA GLU A 165 -10.22 5.18 -26.89
C GLU A 165 -10.08 6.21 -25.78
N ASN A 166 -10.99 7.18 -25.73
CA ASN A 166 -10.94 8.26 -24.75
C ASN A 166 -11.36 7.78 -23.35
N VAL A 167 -10.70 8.31 -22.33
CA VAL A 167 -10.92 7.97 -20.91
C VAL A 167 -11.37 9.20 -20.14
N TYR A 168 -12.46 9.07 -19.37
CA TYR A 168 -12.90 10.12 -18.47
C TYR A 168 -12.06 10.14 -17.19
N LEU A 169 -11.30 11.19 -16.95
CA LEU A 169 -10.64 11.47 -15.68
C LEU A 169 -11.54 12.35 -14.82
N ALA A 170 -12.11 11.81 -13.73
CA ALA A 170 -13.09 12.50 -12.91
C ALA A 170 -12.68 12.53 -11.42
N LYS A 171 -12.68 13.73 -10.84
CA LYS A 171 -12.42 13.92 -9.42
C LYS A 171 -13.65 13.49 -8.61
N PHE A 172 -13.49 12.71 -7.55
CA PHE A 172 -14.59 12.17 -6.74
C PHE A 172 -14.35 12.30 -5.24
N GLU A 173 -14.33 13.55 -4.77
CA GLU A 173 -14.09 13.93 -3.39
C GLU A 173 -15.30 13.66 -2.48
N LYS A 174 -15.04 13.42 -1.19
CA LYS A 174 -16.07 13.09 -0.20
C LYS A 174 -17.10 14.22 0.00
N ASN A 175 -16.64 15.47 0.01
CA ASN A 175 -17.45 16.63 0.41
C ASN A 175 -17.94 17.46 -0.80
N ASP A 176 -17.70 16.97 -2.01
CA ASP A 176 -18.18 17.63 -3.22
C ASP A 176 -19.71 17.53 -3.30
N GLN A 177 -20.38 18.67 -3.42
CA GLN A 177 -21.84 18.75 -3.47
C GLN A 177 -22.39 18.49 -4.88
N ASP A 178 -21.57 18.68 -5.91
CA ASP A 178 -21.92 18.39 -7.31
C ASP A 178 -20.78 17.62 -7.99
N PRO A 179 -20.49 16.39 -7.54
CA PRO A 179 -19.38 15.63 -8.07
C PRO A 179 -19.63 15.25 -9.54
N PRO A 180 -18.58 15.25 -10.38
CA PRO A 180 -18.68 14.83 -11.79
C PRO A 180 -18.90 13.31 -11.95
N ALA A 181 -18.85 12.55 -10.85
CA ALA A 181 -19.07 11.11 -10.82
C ALA A 181 -20.24 10.77 -9.90
N LYS A 182 -21.16 9.92 -10.37
CA LYS A 182 -22.32 9.48 -9.58
C LYS A 182 -22.73 8.06 -9.96
N PHE A 183 -23.25 7.31 -8.99
CA PHE A 183 -23.85 6.00 -9.25
C PHE A 183 -25.37 6.12 -9.41
N PHE A 184 -25.89 5.60 -10.51
CA PHE A 184 -27.32 5.42 -10.77
C PHE A 184 -27.59 3.92 -10.86
N ASP A 185 -28.45 3.37 -9.99
CA ASP A 185 -28.74 1.93 -9.93
C ASP A 185 -27.47 1.04 -9.96
N ASN A 186 -26.47 1.42 -9.16
CA ASN A 186 -25.14 0.82 -9.06
C ASN A 186 -24.28 0.86 -10.33
N LYS A 187 -24.67 1.61 -11.38
CA LYS A 187 -23.83 1.92 -12.55
C LYS A 187 -23.17 3.29 -12.34
N LEU A 188 -21.85 3.35 -12.50
CA LEU A 188 -21.13 4.62 -12.49
C LEU A 188 -21.43 5.39 -13.78
N CYS A 189 -21.78 6.67 -13.63
CA CYS A 189 -21.89 7.63 -14.71
C CYS A 189 -20.98 8.83 -14.43
N ILE A 190 -20.38 9.37 -15.48
CA ILE A 190 -19.58 10.61 -15.43
C ILE A 190 -20.32 11.72 -16.17
N LYS A 191 -20.41 12.89 -15.55
CA LYS A 191 -20.94 14.12 -16.16
C LYS A 191 -19.92 14.61 -17.19
N ASN A 192 -20.28 14.62 -18.47
CA ASN A 192 -19.40 15.09 -19.54
C ASN A 192 -19.48 16.62 -19.72
N GLU A 193 -18.70 17.17 -20.65
CA GLU A 193 -18.65 18.62 -20.93
C GLU A 193 -19.98 19.24 -21.38
N LYS A 194 -20.93 18.41 -21.85
CA LYS A 194 -22.29 18.82 -22.23
C LYS A 194 -23.28 18.68 -21.07
N GLU A 195 -22.79 18.53 -19.85
CA GLU A 195 -23.60 18.31 -18.63
C GLU A 195 -24.44 17.02 -18.67
N ALA A 196 -24.14 16.09 -19.59
CA ALA A 196 -24.85 14.82 -19.73
C ALA A 196 -24.14 13.68 -19.00
N TRP A 197 -24.90 12.81 -18.35
CA TRP A 197 -24.38 11.64 -17.65
C TRP A 197 -24.06 10.50 -18.61
N THR A 198 -22.78 10.16 -18.73
CA THR A 198 -22.26 9.12 -19.61
C THR A 198 -22.01 7.83 -18.81
N PRO A 199 -22.60 6.68 -19.18
CA PRO A 199 -22.42 5.43 -18.45
C PRO A 199 -20.99 4.88 -18.63
N ILE A 200 -20.43 4.33 -17.55
CA ILE A 200 -19.08 3.79 -17.53
C ILE A 200 -19.12 2.27 -17.41
N ARG A 201 -18.44 1.58 -18.33
CA ARG A 201 -18.31 0.11 -18.27
C ARG A 201 -17.26 -0.35 -17.29
N ALA A 202 -16.13 0.36 -17.23
CA ALA A 202 -15.06 0.08 -16.30
C ALA A 202 -14.35 1.36 -15.84
N ALA A 203 -13.97 1.39 -14.57
CA ALA A 203 -13.18 2.48 -14.01
C ALA A 203 -11.98 1.99 -13.21
N PHE A 204 -10.82 2.61 -13.46
CA PHE A 204 -9.69 2.53 -12.55
C PHE A 204 -9.97 3.41 -11.33
N ARG A 205 -10.00 2.81 -10.14
CA ARG A 205 -10.47 3.48 -8.92
C ARG A 205 -9.31 3.86 -8.01
N TYR A 206 -9.06 5.16 -7.89
CA TYR A 206 -8.15 5.76 -6.93
C TYR A 206 -8.87 6.66 -5.92
N VAL A 207 -9.97 6.17 -5.38
CA VAL A 207 -10.76 6.86 -4.37
C VAL A 207 -10.38 6.27 -3.01
N THR A 208 -9.82 7.09 -2.14
CA THR A 208 -9.05 6.64 -0.97
C THR A 208 -9.61 7.09 0.38
N GLN A 209 -10.26 8.24 0.43
CA GLN A 209 -10.76 8.84 1.67
C GLN A 209 -12.21 8.41 1.88
N GLU A 210 -12.42 7.43 2.76
CA GLU A 210 -13.75 6.86 3.07
C GLU A 210 -14.59 6.52 1.81
N PRO A 211 -14.06 5.76 0.83
CA PRO A 211 -14.73 5.54 -0.46
C PRO A 211 -16.15 4.95 -0.34
N TRP A 212 -16.47 4.26 0.75
CA TRP A 212 -17.79 3.68 1.03
C TRP A 212 -18.91 4.72 1.22
N THR A 213 -18.59 6.01 1.39
CA THR A 213 -19.63 7.06 1.45
C THR A 213 -20.27 7.36 0.10
N ARG A 214 -19.65 6.91 -1.00
CA ARG A 214 -20.03 7.31 -2.36
C ARG A 214 -19.89 6.21 -3.42
N ILE A 215 -19.20 5.11 -3.11
CA ILE A 215 -19.08 3.94 -3.99
C ILE A 215 -19.91 2.80 -3.39
N PRO A 216 -20.96 2.33 -4.08
CA PRO A 216 -21.78 1.24 -3.59
C PRO A 216 -21.05 -0.11 -3.68
N LYS A 217 -21.46 -1.05 -2.83
CA LYS A 217 -21.16 -2.48 -3.01
C LYS A 217 -21.91 -2.98 -4.25
N ASN A 218 -21.45 -4.08 -4.85
CA ASN A 218 -22.08 -4.69 -6.02
C ASN A 218 -22.26 -3.71 -7.20
N SER A 219 -21.24 -2.90 -7.45
CA SER A 219 -21.18 -2.02 -8.62
C SER A 219 -21.38 -2.81 -9.91
N LYS A 220 -22.28 -2.36 -10.79
CA LYS A 220 -22.43 -2.87 -12.15
C LYS A 220 -21.23 -2.48 -13.01
N THR A 221 -20.71 -1.27 -12.83
CA THR A 221 -19.43 -0.86 -13.44
C THR A 221 -18.29 -1.68 -12.83
N LEU A 222 -17.41 -2.23 -13.68
CA LEU A 222 -16.18 -2.88 -13.22
C LEU A 222 -15.26 -1.84 -12.56
N LEU A 223 -14.89 -2.05 -11.29
CA LEU A 223 -13.97 -1.18 -10.55
C LEU A 223 -12.69 -1.95 -10.20
N LEU A 224 -11.53 -1.35 -10.44
CA LEU A 224 -10.23 -1.87 -9.97
C LEU A 224 -9.70 -0.99 -8.84
N ASN A 225 -9.65 -1.42 -7.57
CA ASN A 225 -10.38 -2.56 -7.00
C ASN A 225 -11.86 -2.20 -6.71
N PRO A 226 -12.74 -3.21 -6.55
CA PRO A 226 -14.08 -3.01 -5.99
C PRO A 226 -14.05 -2.51 -4.53
N ILE A 227 -15.15 -1.95 -4.01
CA ILE A 227 -15.20 -1.36 -2.66
C ILE A 227 -15.07 -2.42 -1.55
N GLU A 228 -15.53 -3.63 -1.84
CA GLU A 228 -15.45 -4.80 -1.00
C GLU A 228 -14.01 -5.12 -0.59
N ALA A 229 -13.03 -4.91 -1.48
CA ALA A 229 -11.62 -5.08 -1.13
C ALA A 229 -11.16 -4.11 -0.02
N CYS A 230 -11.70 -2.88 0.02
CA CYS A 230 -11.43 -1.96 1.13
C CYS A 230 -12.04 -2.46 2.44
N LEU A 231 -13.31 -2.85 2.37
CA LEU A 231 -14.10 -3.27 3.54
C LEU A 231 -13.60 -4.59 4.13
N ALA A 232 -12.99 -5.45 3.32
CA ALA A 232 -12.43 -6.74 3.74
C ALA A 232 -11.03 -6.65 4.36
N GLY A 233 -10.45 -5.45 4.49
CA GLY A 233 -9.14 -5.25 5.11
C GLY A 233 -8.16 -4.44 4.26
N GLY A 234 -8.43 -4.22 2.97
CA GLY A 234 -7.56 -3.41 2.11
C GLY A 234 -7.53 -1.91 2.46
N ARG A 235 -8.38 -1.45 3.40
CA ARG A 235 -8.31 -0.12 4.03
C ARG A 235 -8.64 -0.09 5.52
N ASN A 236 -9.20 -1.16 6.07
CA ASN A 236 -9.51 -1.24 7.50
C ASN A 236 -8.48 -2.13 8.21
N LYS A 237 -7.68 -1.52 9.09
CA LYS A 237 -6.55 -2.19 9.76
C LYS A 237 -6.99 -3.30 10.72
N GLU A 238 -8.14 -3.16 11.34
CA GLU A 238 -8.69 -4.15 12.27
C GLU A 238 -9.16 -5.40 11.52
N VAL A 239 -9.91 -5.22 10.43
CA VAL A 239 -10.35 -6.32 9.56
C VAL A 239 -9.16 -7.02 8.91
N ALA A 240 -8.14 -6.27 8.46
CA ALA A 240 -6.92 -6.86 7.92
C ALA A 240 -6.19 -7.73 8.95
N SER A 241 -6.04 -7.22 10.19
CA SER A 241 -5.41 -7.98 11.27
C SER A 241 -6.17 -9.28 11.57
N LEU A 242 -7.51 -9.28 11.53
CA LEU A 242 -8.29 -10.49 11.70
C LEU A 242 -8.05 -11.50 10.55
N ALA A 243 -8.05 -11.02 9.30
CA ALA A 243 -7.76 -11.87 8.15
C ALA A 243 -6.36 -12.50 8.23
N TYR A 244 -5.36 -11.78 8.75
CA TYR A 244 -4.01 -12.32 8.95
C TYR A 244 -3.96 -13.41 10.01
N ASP A 245 -4.72 -13.28 11.10
CA ASP A 245 -4.80 -14.32 12.14
C ASP A 245 -5.48 -15.58 11.60
N GLU A 246 -6.60 -15.44 10.86
CA GLU A 246 -7.27 -16.57 10.22
C GLU A 246 -6.34 -17.29 9.24
N PHE A 247 -5.56 -16.54 8.45
CA PHE A 247 -4.53 -17.11 7.57
C PHE A 247 -3.46 -17.85 8.39
N ASN A 248 -2.93 -17.24 9.44
CA ASN A 248 -1.87 -17.85 10.24
C ASN A 248 -2.35 -19.14 10.89
N GLU A 249 -3.57 -19.18 11.42
CA GLU A 249 -4.18 -20.40 11.97
C GLU A 249 -4.29 -21.50 10.89
N GLN A 250 -4.80 -21.15 9.70
CA GLN A 250 -4.98 -22.09 8.60
C GLN A 250 -3.64 -22.66 8.08
N PHE A 251 -2.59 -21.84 7.99
CA PHE A 251 -1.32 -22.20 7.38
C PHE A 251 -0.20 -22.56 8.38
N THR A 252 -0.49 -22.58 9.68
CA THR A 252 0.49 -22.92 10.73
C THR A 252 1.20 -24.25 10.45
N GLN A 253 0.45 -25.31 10.10
CA GLN A 253 1.02 -26.63 9.80
C GLN A 253 1.80 -26.69 8.48
N ARG A 254 1.61 -25.70 7.61
CA ARG A 254 2.32 -25.51 6.34
C ARG A 254 3.61 -24.70 6.52
N GLY A 255 3.95 -24.30 7.76
CA GLY A 255 5.19 -23.61 8.08
C GLY A 255 5.32 -22.21 7.45
N ILE A 256 4.21 -21.60 7.04
CA ILE A 256 4.16 -20.23 6.52
C ILE A 256 3.19 -19.38 7.35
N GLN A 257 3.54 -18.12 7.54
CA GLN A 257 2.76 -17.18 8.34
C GLN A 257 3.03 -15.74 7.91
N ILE A 258 2.00 -14.91 8.00
CA ILE A 258 2.10 -13.46 7.91
C ILE A 258 2.67 -12.95 9.23
N PHE A 259 3.83 -12.30 9.15
CA PHE A 259 4.52 -11.81 10.32
C PHE A 259 4.17 -10.33 10.56
N THR A 260 3.38 -10.07 11.60
CA THR A 260 3.00 -8.72 12.05
C THR A 260 3.53 -8.48 13.47
N PRO A 261 3.76 -7.21 13.87
CA PRO A 261 3.95 -6.91 15.28
C PRO A 261 2.69 -7.26 16.09
N GLU A 262 2.86 -7.64 17.35
CA GLU A 262 1.76 -8.02 18.24
C GLU A 262 0.67 -6.94 18.24
N THR A 263 -0.57 -7.33 17.97
CA THR A 263 -1.67 -6.40 17.69
C THR A 263 -2.89 -6.72 18.53
N TYR A 264 -3.44 -5.69 19.17
CA TYR A 264 -4.66 -5.72 19.96
C TYR A 264 -5.75 -4.90 19.27
N ARG A 265 -6.90 -5.52 19.04
CA ARG A 265 -8.05 -4.95 18.34
C ARG A 265 -9.10 -4.45 19.33
N ASN A 266 -10.02 -3.61 18.84
CA ASN A 266 -11.17 -3.10 19.59
C ASN A 266 -10.83 -2.47 20.96
N VAL A 267 -9.65 -1.88 21.10
CA VAL A 267 -9.18 -1.27 22.36
C VAL A 267 -9.97 0.01 22.61
N SER A 268 -10.58 0.13 23.80
CA SER A 268 -11.30 1.35 24.17
C SER A 268 -10.32 2.47 24.54
N TYR A 269 -10.75 3.73 24.41
CA TYR A 269 -9.95 4.87 24.88
C TYR A 269 -9.49 4.72 26.34
N GLN A 270 -10.36 4.19 27.20
CA GLN A 270 -10.09 4.02 28.64
C GLN A 270 -9.04 2.93 28.91
N ASP A 271 -8.90 1.94 28.02
CA ASP A 271 -7.96 0.83 28.16
C ASP A 271 -6.56 1.16 27.60
N LEU A 272 -6.40 2.25 26.84
CA LEU A 272 -5.11 2.63 26.25
C LEU A 272 -3.96 2.72 27.28
N PRO A 273 -4.15 3.31 28.48
CA PRO A 273 -3.11 3.31 29.51
C PRO A 273 -2.74 1.90 30.00
N HIS A 274 -3.69 0.98 30.08
CA HIS A 274 -3.40 -0.41 30.46
C HIS A 274 -2.51 -1.10 29.43
N TYR A 275 -2.79 -0.93 28.14
CA TYR A 275 -1.96 -1.51 27.08
C TYR A 275 -0.56 -0.90 27.00
N PHE A 276 -0.43 0.40 27.31
CA PHE A 276 0.87 1.05 27.42
C PHE A 276 1.76 0.38 28.48
N GLU A 277 1.22 0.11 29.68
CA GLU A 277 1.93 -0.61 30.74
C GLU A 277 2.19 -2.07 30.34
N LYS A 278 1.20 -2.75 29.75
CA LYS A 278 1.31 -4.14 29.29
C LYS A 278 2.45 -4.34 28.28
N LEU A 279 2.66 -3.35 27.40
CA LEU A 279 3.70 -3.37 26.37
C LEU A 279 5.03 -2.74 26.84
N GLY A 280 5.23 -2.58 28.15
CA GLY A 280 6.50 -2.13 28.72
C GLY A 280 6.78 -0.63 28.51
N GLY A 281 5.74 0.18 28.43
CA GLY A 281 5.86 1.64 28.32
C GLY A 281 6.11 2.14 26.90
N SER A 282 5.77 1.35 25.88
CA SER A 282 5.78 1.82 24.49
C SER A 282 4.77 1.08 23.62
N MET A 283 4.15 1.78 22.68
CA MET A 283 3.16 1.19 21.76
C MET A 283 2.92 2.08 20.55
N VAL A 284 2.16 1.56 19.59
CA VAL A 284 1.60 2.33 18.48
C VAL A 284 0.08 2.28 18.57
N ILE A 285 -0.56 3.44 18.64
CA ILE A 285 -2.02 3.58 18.56
C ILE A 285 -2.40 3.87 17.11
N LYS A 286 -3.36 3.14 16.55
CA LYS A 286 -3.88 3.33 15.19
C LYS A 286 -5.39 3.46 15.19
N VAL A 287 -5.90 4.44 14.46
CA VAL A 287 -7.32 4.54 14.11
C VAL A 287 -7.61 3.59 12.94
N PRO A 288 -8.58 2.66 13.02
CA PRO A 288 -8.76 1.59 12.02
C PRO A 288 -8.94 2.04 10.56
N ASP A 289 -9.73 3.10 10.33
CA ASP A 289 -10.10 3.58 8.99
C ASP A 289 -9.21 4.73 8.47
N SER A 290 -8.23 5.18 9.27
CA SER A 290 -7.37 6.29 8.90
C SER A 290 -6.26 5.86 7.92
N ASN A 291 -5.81 6.80 7.09
CA ASN A 291 -4.86 6.55 6.00
C ASN A 291 -3.72 7.59 5.98
N ALA A 292 -2.62 7.26 5.30
CA ALA A 292 -1.48 8.15 5.07
C ALA A 292 -0.82 8.69 6.36
N GLY A 293 -0.75 7.85 7.40
CA GLY A 293 -0.12 8.21 8.68
C GLY A 293 -0.96 9.08 9.60
N GLN A 294 -2.13 9.54 9.16
CA GLN A 294 -3.07 10.21 10.05
C GLN A 294 -3.66 9.18 11.01
N GLY A 295 -3.87 9.56 12.27
CA GLY A 295 -4.40 8.65 13.28
C GLY A 295 -3.46 7.50 13.65
N VAL A 296 -2.15 7.65 13.42
CA VAL A 296 -1.11 6.74 13.92
C VAL A 296 -0.23 7.52 14.90
N TYR A 297 -0.10 7.00 16.12
CA TYR A 297 0.66 7.63 17.19
C TYR A 297 1.68 6.63 17.72
N THR A 298 2.96 6.91 17.54
CA THR A 298 4.04 6.19 18.21
C THR A 298 4.19 6.77 19.61
N ILE A 299 4.26 5.91 20.62
CA ILE A 299 4.30 6.29 22.03
C ILE A 299 5.49 5.61 22.68
N ILE A 300 6.43 6.39 23.22
CA ILE A 300 7.58 5.89 24.00
C ILE A 300 7.64 6.45 25.42
N SER A 301 6.66 7.25 25.82
CA SER A 301 6.62 7.87 27.14
C SER A 301 5.20 8.19 27.57
N LYS A 302 5.00 8.39 28.87
CA LYS A 302 3.72 8.82 29.42
C LYS A 302 3.27 10.18 28.87
N LYS A 303 4.22 11.10 28.64
CA LYS A 303 3.95 12.40 28.01
C LYS A 303 3.34 12.24 26.62
N GLU A 304 3.94 11.39 25.78
CA GLU A 304 3.41 11.14 24.42
C GLU A 304 2.04 10.46 24.47
N LEU A 305 1.81 9.57 25.44
CA LEU A 305 0.50 8.96 25.65
C LEU A 305 -0.55 10.02 25.96
N ASP A 306 -0.28 10.90 26.92
CA ASP A 306 -1.22 11.95 27.33
C ASP A 306 -1.49 12.94 26.18
N GLU A 307 -0.46 13.27 25.38
CA GLU A 307 -0.61 14.08 24.16
C GLU A 307 -1.47 13.39 23.09
N ALA A 308 -1.32 12.08 22.90
CA ALA A 308 -2.14 11.32 21.96
C ALA A 308 -3.58 11.22 22.44
N LEU A 309 -3.81 10.95 23.72
CA LEU A 309 -5.14 10.94 24.35
C LEU A 309 -5.86 12.28 24.17
N GLY A 310 -5.15 13.41 24.23
CA GLY A 310 -5.71 14.74 23.97
C GLY A 310 -6.09 15.01 22.50
N LYS A 311 -5.67 14.17 21.55
CA LYS A 311 -5.91 14.34 20.10
C LYS A 311 -6.92 13.36 19.53
N ILE A 312 -7.24 12.28 20.25
CA ILE A 312 -8.09 11.19 19.76
C ILE A 312 -9.46 11.20 20.46
N SER A 313 -10.46 10.60 19.83
CA SER A 313 -11.85 10.60 20.32
C SER A 313 -12.07 9.56 21.43
N ALA A 314 -12.63 9.98 22.56
CA ALA A 314 -13.00 9.05 23.63
C ALA A 314 -14.12 8.06 23.25
N LYS A 315 -14.80 8.27 22.12
CA LYS A 315 -15.92 7.44 21.63
C LYS A 315 -15.46 6.35 20.66
N ASP A 316 -14.23 6.43 20.17
CA ASP A 316 -13.75 5.56 19.11
C ASP A 316 -13.07 4.31 19.68
N ARG A 317 -12.86 3.33 18.80
CA ARG A 317 -12.07 2.12 19.08
C ARG A 317 -10.75 2.19 18.34
N TYR A 318 -9.72 1.64 18.98
CA TYR A 318 -8.35 1.72 18.50
C TYR A 318 -7.75 0.34 18.29
N LEU A 319 -6.80 0.29 17.37
CA LEU A 319 -5.87 -0.81 17.24
C LEU A 319 -4.57 -0.41 17.94
N VAL A 320 -4.15 -1.20 18.93
CA VAL A 320 -2.86 -1.02 19.61
C VAL A 320 -1.89 -2.06 19.09
N GLN A 321 -0.70 -1.63 18.70
CA GLN A 321 0.32 -2.50 18.16
C GLN A 321 1.63 -2.32 18.92
N GLN A 322 2.38 -3.42 19.09
CA GLN A 322 3.73 -3.37 19.63
C GLN A 322 4.60 -2.45 18.78
N LEU A 323 5.35 -1.56 19.45
CA LEU A 323 6.32 -0.71 18.79
C LEU A 323 7.52 -1.55 18.33
N ILE A 324 7.98 -1.32 17.11
CA ILE A 324 9.30 -1.80 16.68
C ILE A 324 10.30 -0.75 17.16
N HIS A 325 11.21 -1.15 18.04
CA HIS A 325 12.10 -0.22 18.74
C HIS A 325 13.26 0.25 17.87
N SER A 326 13.81 1.42 18.18
CA SER A 326 15.00 1.94 17.49
C SER A 326 16.27 1.22 17.93
N ASN A 327 16.44 1.06 19.24
CA ASN A 327 17.55 0.33 19.85
C ASN A 327 17.06 -0.45 21.08
N TYR A 328 17.92 -1.31 21.60
CA TYR A 328 17.72 -1.97 22.88
C TYR A 328 17.54 -0.96 24.02
N SER A 329 16.50 -1.17 24.83
CA SER A 329 16.23 -0.45 26.07
C SER A 329 16.07 -1.44 27.21
N LYS A 330 16.57 -1.07 28.40
CA LYS A 330 16.40 -1.91 29.61
C LYS A 330 14.91 -2.07 29.94
N GLY A 331 14.49 -3.29 30.26
CA GLY A 331 13.11 -3.59 30.67
C GLY A 331 12.19 -4.12 29.57
N LEU A 332 12.68 -4.20 28.33
CA LEU A 332 11.97 -4.87 27.23
C LEU A 332 12.09 -6.39 27.35
N ASP A 333 11.04 -7.12 26.95
CA ASP A 333 11.04 -8.58 26.85
C ASP A 333 11.90 -9.03 25.66
N PRO A 334 13.07 -9.65 25.89
CA PRO A 334 13.99 -10.08 24.84
C PRO A 334 13.36 -10.95 23.75
N GLU A 335 12.43 -11.82 24.13
CA GLU A 335 11.86 -12.82 23.22
C GLU A 335 10.78 -12.23 22.31
N LYS A 336 10.21 -11.09 22.71
CA LYS A 336 9.10 -10.44 22.00
C LYS A 336 9.50 -9.14 21.32
N SER A 337 10.61 -8.53 21.70
CA SER A 337 11.01 -7.23 21.17
C SER A 337 11.70 -7.33 19.81
N TRP A 338 11.26 -6.46 18.91
CA TRP A 338 11.83 -6.27 17.58
C TRP A 338 12.42 -4.88 17.45
N TYR A 339 13.51 -4.79 16.69
CA TYR A 339 14.24 -3.56 16.45
C TYR A 339 14.32 -3.28 14.95
N HIS A 340 14.26 -2.02 14.56
CA HIS A 340 14.53 -1.65 13.18
C HIS A 340 15.98 -2.00 12.83
N VAL A 341 16.19 -2.66 11.67
CA VAL A 341 17.55 -2.86 11.14
C VAL A 341 18.19 -1.52 10.77
N GLY A 342 17.36 -0.60 10.24
CA GLY A 342 17.78 0.74 9.82
C GLY A 342 18.59 0.75 8.52
N THR A 343 18.76 1.94 7.93
CA THR A 343 19.65 2.11 6.77
C THR A 343 21.09 1.81 7.15
N ILE A 344 21.92 1.48 6.16
CA ILE A 344 23.38 1.51 6.33
C ILE A 344 23.77 2.90 6.87
N PRO A 345 24.58 2.99 7.94
CA PRO A 345 24.99 4.27 8.50
C PRO A 345 25.67 5.16 7.45
N ASP A 346 25.32 6.45 7.43
CA ASP A 346 25.98 7.42 6.57
C ASP A 346 27.39 7.81 7.08
N ASN A 347 28.08 8.71 6.39
CA ASN A 347 29.42 9.19 6.78
C ASN A 347 29.46 9.89 8.17
N LYS A 348 28.30 10.25 8.73
CA LYS A 348 28.16 10.78 10.11
C LYS A 348 27.73 9.71 11.10
N GLY A 349 27.72 8.44 10.69
CA GLY A 349 27.27 7.30 11.47
C GLY A 349 25.77 7.25 11.68
N ARG A 350 24.95 8.01 10.94
CA ARG A 350 23.49 8.07 11.16
C ARG A 350 22.79 6.94 10.42
N SER A 351 21.93 6.20 11.12
CA SER A 351 21.05 5.18 10.54
C SER A 351 19.59 5.57 10.75
N PHE A 352 18.72 5.36 9.76
CA PHE A 352 17.31 5.79 9.80
C PHE A 352 16.39 4.58 9.71
N ALA A 353 15.22 4.65 10.35
CA ALA A 353 14.17 3.67 10.06
C ALA A 353 13.72 3.88 8.62
N PHE A 354 13.40 2.78 7.95
CA PHE A 354 12.79 2.83 6.63
C PHE A 354 11.75 1.73 6.50
N ASP A 355 10.78 1.97 5.64
CA ASP A 355 9.83 0.96 5.20
C ASP A 355 10.16 0.46 3.79
N LEU A 356 9.56 -0.64 3.39
CA LEU A 356 9.48 -1.06 2.01
C LEU A 356 8.00 -1.03 1.61
N ARG A 357 7.64 -0.14 0.70
CA ARG A 357 6.35 -0.20 0.03
C ARG A 357 6.49 -1.12 -1.17
N LEU A 358 5.94 -2.31 -1.07
CA LEU A 358 5.90 -3.28 -2.17
C LEU A 358 4.51 -3.32 -2.78
N MET A 359 4.40 -2.91 -4.04
CA MET A 359 3.18 -2.99 -4.83
C MET A 359 3.15 -4.30 -5.62
N MET A 360 1.96 -4.90 -5.72
CA MET A 360 1.71 -6.11 -6.49
C MET A 360 0.39 -6.02 -7.22
N HIS A 361 0.23 -6.89 -8.21
CA HIS A 361 -0.99 -7.00 -8.99
C HIS A 361 -1.27 -8.44 -9.39
N ALA A 362 -2.55 -8.73 -9.63
CA ALA A 362 -3.02 -10.00 -10.13
C ALA A 362 -2.91 -10.04 -11.65
N THR A 363 -2.33 -11.11 -12.17
CA THR A 363 -2.19 -11.41 -13.60
C THR A 363 -2.79 -12.77 -13.89
N GLU A 364 -2.84 -13.18 -15.16
CA GLU A 364 -3.24 -14.54 -15.55
C GLU A 364 -2.34 -15.63 -14.94
N GLU A 365 -1.08 -15.29 -14.61
CA GLU A 365 -0.15 -16.21 -13.96
C GLU A 365 -0.30 -16.24 -12.43
N GLY A 366 -1.08 -15.32 -11.85
CA GLY A 366 -1.21 -15.12 -10.41
C GLY A 366 -0.68 -13.76 -9.94
N ILE A 367 -0.31 -13.65 -8.67
CA ILE A 367 0.20 -12.41 -8.05
C ILE A 367 1.63 -12.15 -8.51
N ARG A 368 1.95 -10.93 -8.95
CA ARG A 368 3.29 -10.52 -9.42
C ARG A 368 3.74 -9.22 -8.75
N PRO A 369 5.06 -9.02 -8.50
CA PRO A 369 5.55 -7.75 -7.99
C PRO A 369 5.50 -6.69 -9.10
N LEU A 370 5.05 -5.49 -8.74
CA LEU A 370 4.76 -4.40 -9.69
C LEU A 370 5.76 -3.25 -9.55
N ALA A 371 5.92 -2.75 -8.32
CA ALA A 371 6.82 -1.64 -7.99
C ALA A 371 7.29 -1.76 -6.54
N VAL A 372 8.47 -1.22 -6.23
CA VAL A 372 9.00 -1.20 -4.87
C VAL A 372 9.85 0.05 -4.64
N TYR A 373 9.63 0.70 -3.51
CA TYR A 373 10.43 1.83 -3.06
C TYR A 373 10.42 1.90 -1.53
N SER A 374 11.30 2.71 -0.96
CA SER A 374 11.40 2.90 0.48
C SER A 374 11.20 4.36 0.86
N ARG A 375 10.72 4.58 2.08
CA ARG A 375 10.67 5.89 2.70
C ARG A 375 11.40 5.82 4.03
N ARG A 376 12.22 6.80 4.34
CA ARG A 376 12.94 6.88 5.62
C ARG A 376 12.30 7.84 6.61
N SER A 377 12.57 7.60 7.90
CA SER A 377 12.25 8.53 8.97
C SER A 377 13.06 9.82 8.86
N ARG A 378 12.64 10.86 9.59
CA ARG A 378 13.30 12.17 9.57
C ARG A 378 14.51 12.21 10.49
N PHE A 379 14.44 11.52 11.62
CA PHE A 379 15.48 11.50 12.63
C PHE A 379 16.17 10.12 12.71
N PRO A 380 17.49 10.07 12.94
CA PRO A 380 18.22 8.80 13.04
C PRO A 380 17.76 7.95 14.23
N LEU A 381 17.77 6.63 14.05
CA LEU A 381 17.47 5.63 15.08
C LEU A 381 18.50 5.65 16.22
N ASN A 382 19.76 5.93 15.89
CA ASN A 382 20.90 5.79 16.79
C ASN A 382 21.35 7.11 17.42
N GLN A 383 20.42 8.06 17.58
CA GLN A 383 20.66 9.33 18.25
C GLN A 383 19.59 9.58 19.32
N ASN A 384 19.97 10.30 20.38
CA ASN A 384 19.01 10.75 21.38
C ASN A 384 18.03 11.73 20.75
N LEU A 385 16.74 11.47 20.93
CA LEU A 385 15.69 12.35 20.45
C LEU A 385 15.74 13.68 21.23
N PRO A 386 15.82 14.84 20.56
CA PRO A 386 15.74 16.14 21.23
C PRO A 386 14.42 16.33 22.00
N GLU A 387 14.43 17.06 23.11
CA GLU A 387 13.26 17.25 23.98
C GLU A 387 12.04 17.91 23.28
N ASN A 388 12.30 18.64 22.19
CA ASN A 388 11.28 19.30 21.38
C ASN A 388 10.75 18.44 20.22
N MET A 389 11.21 17.19 20.09
CA MET A 389 10.73 16.22 19.10
C MET A 389 9.96 15.10 19.79
N ASN A 390 9.18 14.36 19.01
CA ASN A 390 8.46 13.18 19.46
C ASN A 390 8.90 11.95 18.66
N SER A 391 8.53 10.77 19.14
CA SER A 391 8.94 9.47 18.60
C SER A 391 8.55 9.27 17.13
N TRP A 392 7.55 9.98 16.62
CA TRP A 392 7.17 9.93 15.21
C TRP A 392 8.32 10.36 14.29
N GLU A 393 9.19 11.28 14.74
CA GLU A 393 10.36 11.71 13.97
C GLU A 393 11.34 10.56 13.72
N VAL A 394 11.39 9.57 14.62
CA VAL A 394 12.27 8.40 14.56
C VAL A 394 11.64 7.25 13.80
N TYR A 395 10.34 7.00 14.01
CA TYR A 395 9.65 5.80 13.52
C TYR A 395 8.75 6.05 12.30
N GLY A 396 8.28 7.28 12.10
CA GLY A 396 7.35 7.66 11.05
C GLY A 396 8.03 7.80 9.68
N THR A 397 7.67 6.95 8.73
CA THR A 397 8.23 6.94 7.36
C THR A 397 7.34 7.64 6.34
N ASN A 398 6.10 8.01 6.68
CA ASN A 398 5.18 8.64 5.73
C ASN A 398 5.71 9.96 5.17
N LEU A 399 5.60 10.17 3.85
CA LEU A 399 6.09 11.37 3.17
C LEU A 399 5.13 12.56 3.25
N SER A 400 3.84 12.29 3.45
CA SER A 400 2.80 13.32 3.48
C SER A 400 2.94 14.21 4.71
N ILE A 401 3.13 15.51 4.47
CA ILE A 401 3.14 16.54 5.49
C ILE A 401 1.87 17.37 5.31
N LYS A 402 1.12 17.59 6.39
CA LYS A 402 -0.04 18.49 6.38
C LYS A 402 0.48 19.91 6.63
N GLY A 403 0.46 20.76 5.61
CA GLY A 403 0.72 22.20 5.70
C GLY A 403 -0.56 23.01 5.95
N GLU A 404 -0.42 24.33 6.06
CA GLU A 404 -1.54 25.27 6.28
C GLU A 404 -2.50 25.31 5.06
N ASP A 405 -1.95 25.22 3.84
CA ASP A 405 -2.71 25.29 2.58
C ASP A 405 -3.04 23.92 1.95
N GLY A 406 -2.79 22.82 2.67
CA GLY A 406 -3.05 21.47 2.16
C GLY A 406 -1.87 20.52 2.36
N TRP A 407 -1.74 19.53 1.49
CA TRP A 407 -0.73 18.46 1.61
C TRP A 407 0.55 18.80 0.83
N THR A 408 1.71 18.69 1.50
CA THR A 408 3.04 18.74 0.89
C THR A 408 3.76 17.38 1.05
N TYR A 409 4.85 17.17 0.32
CA TYR A 409 5.61 15.90 0.34
C TYR A 409 7.08 16.15 0.68
N ALA A 410 7.64 15.32 1.56
CA ALA A 410 9.06 15.30 1.90
C ALA A 410 9.83 14.38 0.94
N ASP A 411 9.95 14.76 -0.32
CA ASP A 411 10.55 13.93 -1.37
C ASP A 411 12.02 13.58 -1.08
N GLU A 412 12.72 14.34 -0.24
CA GLU A 412 14.09 14.07 0.22
C GLU A 412 14.24 12.84 1.14
N ARG A 413 13.11 12.30 1.63
CA ARG A 413 13.04 11.06 2.40
C ARG A 413 12.61 9.85 1.56
N LEU A 414 12.26 10.07 0.30
CA LEU A 414 12.03 8.99 -0.65
C LEU A 414 13.37 8.34 -1.03
N MET A 415 13.45 7.02 -0.92
CA MET A 415 14.60 6.22 -1.32
C MET A 415 14.20 5.34 -2.50
N LEU A 416 14.66 5.76 -3.69
CA LEU A 416 14.42 5.02 -4.93
C LEU A 416 15.18 3.69 -4.93
N PHE A 417 14.66 2.70 -5.64
CA PHE A 417 15.37 1.43 -5.85
C PHE A 417 16.28 1.54 -7.09
N ASP A 418 17.06 2.62 -7.12
CA ASP A 418 18.01 2.96 -8.17
C ASP A 418 19.45 2.57 -7.78
N ILE A 419 20.38 2.69 -8.73
CA ILE A 419 21.81 2.39 -8.53
C ILE A 419 22.43 3.17 -7.36
N ARG A 420 21.91 4.37 -7.04
CA ARG A 420 22.50 5.27 -6.05
C ARG A 420 22.01 4.98 -4.62
N ASN A 421 20.75 4.65 -4.47
CA ASN A 421 20.10 4.60 -3.17
C ASN A 421 19.91 3.17 -2.64
N PHE A 422 19.77 2.16 -3.51
CA PHE A 422 19.44 0.80 -3.08
C PHE A 422 20.46 0.21 -2.10
N GLY A 423 21.76 0.45 -2.33
CA GLY A 423 22.83 0.00 -1.43
C GLY A 423 22.74 0.54 0.00
N GLN A 424 22.10 1.70 0.20
CA GLN A 424 21.91 2.30 1.53
C GLN A 424 20.85 1.56 2.37
N LEU A 425 20.00 0.75 1.73
CA LEU A 425 18.95 -0.01 2.43
C LEU A 425 19.47 -1.33 3.02
N GLY A 426 20.64 -1.81 2.57
CA GLY A 426 21.20 -3.09 3.02
C GLY A 426 20.33 -4.30 2.68
N LEU A 427 19.50 -4.20 1.64
CA LEU A 427 18.59 -5.26 1.19
C LEU A 427 19.24 -6.12 0.09
N GLY A 428 19.02 -7.43 0.14
CA GLY A 428 19.37 -8.35 -0.92
C GLY A 428 18.16 -8.91 -1.66
N ILE A 429 18.41 -9.82 -2.60
CA ILE A 429 17.36 -10.51 -3.37
C ILE A 429 16.46 -11.35 -2.45
N ASP A 430 17.04 -11.91 -1.39
CA ASP A 430 16.34 -12.75 -0.44
C ASP A 430 15.32 -11.96 0.39
N GLU A 431 15.67 -10.75 0.83
CA GLU A 431 14.73 -9.84 1.50
C GLU A 431 13.60 -9.43 0.55
N LEU A 432 13.88 -9.13 -0.73
CA LEU A 432 12.82 -8.78 -1.70
C LEU A 432 11.85 -9.95 -1.93
N ILE A 433 12.36 -11.18 -2.09
CA ILE A 433 11.54 -12.39 -2.23
C ILE A 433 10.71 -12.62 -0.97
N LYS A 434 11.32 -12.54 0.23
CA LYS A 434 10.61 -12.68 1.51
C LYS A 434 9.50 -11.63 1.65
N GLY A 435 9.78 -10.38 1.32
CA GLY A 435 8.83 -9.29 1.36
C GLY A 435 7.66 -9.51 0.40
N PHE A 436 7.95 -10.00 -0.81
CA PHE A 436 6.91 -10.34 -1.79
C PHE A 436 6.02 -11.48 -1.31
N VAL A 437 6.59 -12.58 -0.80
CA VAL A 437 5.82 -13.72 -0.29
C VAL A 437 4.95 -13.29 0.90
N GLN A 438 5.49 -12.52 1.86
CA GLN A 438 4.71 -11.92 2.96
C GLN A 438 3.53 -11.09 2.44
N SER A 439 3.77 -10.28 1.42
CA SER A 439 2.75 -9.41 0.86
C SER A 439 1.68 -10.18 0.07
N ALA A 440 2.07 -11.23 -0.67
CA ALA A 440 1.16 -12.10 -1.38
C ALA A 440 0.24 -12.87 -0.41
N MET A 441 0.78 -13.37 0.71
CA MET A 441 -0.01 -13.96 1.79
C MET A 441 -1.03 -12.97 2.36
N ALA A 442 -0.62 -11.72 2.61
CA ALA A 442 -1.52 -10.68 3.10
C ALA A 442 -2.66 -10.34 2.11
N VAL A 443 -2.35 -10.29 0.81
CA VAL A 443 -3.37 -10.11 -0.25
C VAL A 443 -4.32 -11.29 -0.30
N TYR A 444 -3.78 -12.52 -0.28
CA TYR A 444 -4.57 -13.74 -0.24
C TYR A 444 -5.53 -13.74 0.95
N ALA A 445 -5.04 -13.47 2.16
CA ALA A 445 -5.84 -13.43 3.39
C ALA A 445 -7.00 -12.42 3.30
N ILE A 446 -6.73 -11.19 2.85
CA ILE A 446 -7.75 -10.15 2.71
C ILE A 446 -8.77 -10.52 1.62
N ASP A 447 -8.33 -11.13 0.51
CA ASP A 447 -9.23 -11.55 -0.55
C ASP A 447 -10.12 -12.74 -0.13
N GLN A 448 -9.59 -13.72 0.62
CA GLN A 448 -10.38 -14.79 1.21
C GLN A 448 -11.44 -14.23 2.17
N ASN A 449 -11.07 -13.26 3.01
CA ASN A 449 -12.02 -12.57 3.87
C ASN A 449 -13.10 -11.83 3.06
N ALA A 450 -12.73 -11.23 1.93
CA ALA A 450 -13.69 -10.60 1.01
C ALA A 450 -14.68 -11.63 0.44
N ILE A 451 -14.20 -12.79 0.01
CA ILE A 451 -15.03 -13.89 -0.51
C ILE A 451 -16.00 -14.40 0.59
N LYS A 452 -15.48 -14.64 1.80
CA LYS A 452 -16.28 -15.06 2.97
C LYS A 452 -17.37 -14.05 3.32
N THR A 453 -17.08 -12.75 3.19
CA THR A 453 -17.99 -11.67 3.61
C THR A 453 -18.98 -11.24 2.52
N PHE A 454 -18.56 -11.24 1.26
CA PHE A 454 -19.31 -10.66 0.14
C PHE A 454 -19.69 -11.67 -0.94
N GLY A 455 -19.35 -12.95 -0.74
CA GLY A 455 -19.66 -14.05 -1.64
C GLY A 455 -18.56 -14.35 -2.67
N ASP A 456 -18.68 -15.48 -3.34
CA ASP A 456 -17.79 -15.83 -4.45
C ASP A 456 -18.28 -15.14 -5.73
N LYS A 457 -17.39 -14.44 -6.45
CA LYS A 457 -17.73 -13.85 -7.75
C LYS A 457 -17.72 -14.88 -8.87
N ARG A 458 -16.99 -15.99 -8.71
CA ARG A 458 -16.92 -17.07 -9.70
C ARG A 458 -18.20 -17.89 -9.76
N SER A 459 -19.01 -17.90 -8.70
CA SER A 459 -20.31 -18.58 -8.69
C SER A 459 -21.45 -17.77 -9.35
N ASN A 460 -21.18 -16.52 -9.75
CA ASN A 460 -22.15 -15.61 -10.37
C ASN A 460 -21.90 -15.38 -11.88
N LEU A 461 -20.97 -16.15 -12.46
CA LEU A 461 -20.69 -16.25 -13.90
C LEU A 461 -21.05 -17.65 -14.38
#